data_AF-A0A2G4SVG4-F1
#
_entry.id   AF-A0A2G4SVG4-F1
#
_cell.length_a   1.000
_cell.length_b   1.000
_cell.length_c   1.000
_cell.angle_alpha   90.00
_cell.angle_beta   90.00
_cell.angle_gamma   90.00
#
_symmetry.space_group_name_H-M   'P 1'
#
loop_
_entity.id
_entity.type
_entity.pdbx_description
1 polymer ?
#
loop_
_entity_poly.entity_id
_entity_poly.type
_entity_poly.pdbx_seq_one_letter_code
_entity_poly.pdbx_strand_id
1 'polypeptide(L)'
;MDDNLKWKLKKLPEDNFTMDLITIDHYYKYKDSITELNAPLGVHDLRFLKSFKRLQKLNLRKISVATLEDYMSIFDHCPDLSRLFAGISVPASELVPVIETPHQYMKDMSLHVTSDTLSDAVVAYTTQKLVNLSNIRISMGNPHSQAISHRSYDRLFDLLIKHADRQSQFTLALNEYQLEDDPDAENIVPLMVRIYLESLFKLRMPNLSHSLEIIQQSFINENPVLKTIFRRINGFIKCFTRLYAPYHNPSMRLGEYVGRSVPYIHKLYAKSGNTSRHRIPDALCSFIKKCHYLQSLEFTNYELPGLSECTNISIQIIRLNSIVVSSGLFEDLVSNFPNLKHLYINDVFAAGSPDNSEIIVIDWPSICLETLDIYNLQPLHGNDEDKEGMFIITTSQKRSYFETDVIVPIHYIYDEMITEEKLQDAGFQVYINCQSIQRFRLQNVEFKLDSE
;
A
#
# COMPACT_ATOMS: atom_id res chain seq x y z
N MET A 1 -40.31 -33.83 13.31
CA MET A 1 -38.96 -34.30 12.94
C MET A 1 -38.50 -35.21 14.06
N ASP A 2 -37.98 -36.40 13.71
CA ASP A 2 -37.62 -37.46 14.65
C ASP A 2 -36.38 -37.09 15.48
N ASP A 3 -36.50 -37.12 16.82
CA ASP A 3 -35.46 -36.70 17.78
C ASP A 3 -34.23 -37.65 17.82
N ASN A 4 -34.27 -38.77 17.07
CA ASN A 4 -33.22 -39.77 17.04
C ASN A 4 -32.14 -39.55 15.94
N LEU A 5 -32.36 -38.64 14.99
CA LEU A 5 -31.29 -38.19 14.09
C LEU A 5 -30.51 -37.05 14.75
N LYS A 6 -29.30 -37.35 15.26
CA LYS A 6 -28.35 -36.34 15.73
C LYS A 6 -27.78 -35.55 14.54
N TRP A 7 -28.57 -34.65 13.98
CA TRP A 7 -28.13 -33.70 12.97
C TRP A 7 -26.98 -32.86 13.56
N LYS A 8 -25.78 -32.99 13.00
CA LYS A 8 -24.62 -32.17 13.35
C LYS A 8 -24.72 -30.82 12.62
N LEU A 9 -25.58 -29.95 13.13
CA LEU A 9 -25.70 -28.61 12.58
C LEU A 9 -24.46 -27.79 12.97
N LYS A 10 -23.70 -27.35 11.96
CA LYS A 10 -22.45 -26.60 12.14
C LYS A 10 -22.66 -25.08 12.24
N LYS A 11 -23.71 -24.57 11.61
CA LYS A 11 -24.12 -23.16 11.62
C LYS A 11 -25.63 -23.09 11.40
N LEU A 12 -26.28 -22.06 11.93
CA LEU A 12 -27.65 -21.76 11.53
C LEU A 12 -27.63 -21.07 10.15
N PRO A 13 -28.65 -21.30 9.30
CA PRO A 13 -28.80 -20.55 8.07
C PRO A 13 -29.06 -19.09 8.42
N GLU A 14 -28.21 -18.21 7.91
CA GLU A 14 -28.33 -16.78 8.10
C GLU A 14 -28.32 -16.13 6.73
N ASP A 15 -29.48 -15.63 6.33
CA ASP A 15 -29.61 -14.59 5.32
C ASP A 15 -29.94 -13.27 6.02
N ASN A 16 -29.89 -12.15 5.28
CA ASN A 16 -30.14 -10.82 5.86
C ASN A 16 -31.54 -10.69 6.50
N PHE A 17 -32.49 -11.57 6.19
CA PHE A 17 -33.84 -11.55 6.74
C PHE A 17 -33.99 -12.39 8.03
N THR A 18 -33.19 -13.44 8.20
CA THR A 18 -33.27 -14.37 9.34
C THR A 18 -32.32 -14.03 10.49
N MET A 19 -31.30 -13.19 10.25
CA MET A 19 -30.35 -12.71 11.27
C MET A 19 -31.01 -12.04 12.49
N ASP A 20 -32.19 -11.44 12.30
CA ASP A 20 -32.94 -10.74 13.35
C ASP A 20 -34.07 -11.60 13.98
N LEU A 21 -34.11 -12.90 13.68
CA LEU A 21 -35.08 -13.85 14.25
C LEU A 21 -34.42 -14.97 15.05
N ILE A 22 -33.10 -15.14 14.93
CA ILE A 22 -32.36 -16.20 15.61
C ILE A 22 -32.00 -15.78 17.04
N THR A 23 -32.64 -16.45 18.00
CA THR A 23 -32.32 -16.36 19.44
C THR A 23 -31.31 -17.43 19.87
N ILE A 24 -30.76 -17.29 21.08
CA ILE A 24 -29.79 -18.24 21.64
C ILE A 24 -30.36 -19.66 21.81
N ASP A 25 -31.67 -19.80 22.05
CA ASP A 25 -32.32 -21.10 22.24
C ASP A 25 -32.20 -22.01 21.02
N HIS A 26 -32.23 -21.41 19.82
CA HIS A 26 -32.01 -22.12 18.57
C HIS A 26 -30.61 -22.73 18.50
N TYR A 27 -29.60 -22.02 19.04
CA TYR A 27 -28.23 -22.51 19.12
C TYR A 27 -28.07 -23.60 20.19
N TYR A 28 -28.75 -23.49 21.33
CA TYR A 28 -28.63 -24.49 22.41
C TYR A 28 -29.03 -25.90 21.99
N LYS A 29 -30.00 -26.04 21.09
CA LYS A 29 -30.40 -27.34 20.51
C LYS A 29 -29.22 -28.08 19.84
N TYR A 30 -28.25 -27.34 19.31
CA TYR A 30 -27.12 -27.87 18.55
C TYR A 30 -25.75 -27.50 19.16
N LYS A 31 -25.70 -27.13 20.45
CA LYS A 31 -24.52 -26.58 21.12
C LYS A 31 -23.23 -27.40 20.94
N ASP A 32 -23.36 -28.72 20.85
CA ASP A 32 -22.22 -29.66 20.74
C ASP A 32 -21.69 -29.82 19.29
N SER A 33 -22.39 -29.27 18.30
CA SER A 33 -22.02 -29.36 16.88
C SER A 33 -21.79 -28.01 16.21
N ILE A 34 -22.25 -26.90 16.79
CA ILE A 34 -22.06 -25.56 16.24
C ILE A 34 -20.57 -25.20 16.23
N THR A 35 -20.08 -24.81 15.06
CA THR A 35 -18.71 -24.34 14.82
C THR A 35 -18.66 -22.88 14.41
N GLU A 36 -19.79 -22.30 14.00
CA GLU A 36 -19.90 -20.89 13.63
C GLU A 36 -21.12 -20.25 14.30
N LEU A 37 -20.93 -19.10 14.94
CA LEU A 37 -21.97 -18.40 15.68
C LEU A 37 -21.86 -16.90 15.45
N ASN A 38 -22.99 -16.28 15.09
CA ASN A 38 -23.16 -14.84 15.14
C ASN A 38 -24.03 -14.51 16.35
N ALA A 39 -23.70 -13.41 17.03
CA ALA A 39 -24.30 -12.98 18.28
C ALA A 39 -25.83 -13.08 18.20
N PRO A 40 -26.45 -14.03 18.92
CA PRO A 40 -27.89 -14.22 18.86
C PRO A 40 -28.60 -13.10 19.59
N LEU A 41 -29.86 -12.88 19.21
CA LEU A 41 -30.73 -11.96 19.93
C LEU A 41 -31.01 -12.45 21.35
N GLY A 42 -31.18 -11.50 22.27
CA GLY A 42 -31.55 -11.75 23.66
C GLY A 42 -30.38 -12.15 24.57
N VAL A 43 -29.13 -12.03 24.11
CA VAL A 43 -27.95 -12.28 24.93
C VAL A 43 -27.30 -10.97 25.35
N HIS A 44 -27.07 -10.82 26.66
CA HIS A 44 -26.54 -9.60 27.26
C HIS A 44 -25.11 -9.76 27.81
N ASP A 45 -24.56 -10.98 27.84
CA ASP A 45 -23.23 -11.26 28.34
C ASP A 45 -22.58 -12.43 27.60
N LEU A 46 -21.30 -12.71 27.87
CA LEU A 46 -20.52 -13.76 27.19
C LEU A 46 -20.62 -15.14 27.85
N ARG A 47 -21.43 -15.33 28.90
CA ARG A 47 -21.50 -16.60 29.65
C ARG A 47 -22.05 -17.74 28.79
N PHE A 48 -22.87 -17.43 27.78
CA PHE A 48 -23.40 -18.44 26.85
C PHE A 48 -22.29 -19.21 26.11
N LEU A 49 -21.13 -18.58 25.87
CA LEU A 49 -19.98 -19.20 25.18
C LEU A 49 -19.49 -20.47 25.89
N LYS A 50 -19.72 -20.60 27.20
CA LYS A 50 -19.41 -21.83 27.97
C LYS A 50 -20.02 -23.09 27.37
N SER A 51 -21.15 -22.95 26.68
CA SER A 51 -21.88 -24.07 26.08
C SER A 51 -21.38 -24.49 24.69
N PHE A 52 -20.54 -23.68 24.03
CA PHE A 52 -20.14 -23.86 22.63
C PHE A 52 -18.64 -24.15 22.50
N LYS A 53 -18.20 -25.31 22.98
CA LYS A 53 -16.77 -25.66 23.07
C LYS A 53 -16.07 -25.88 21.72
N ARG A 54 -16.82 -26.22 20.66
CA ARG A 54 -16.29 -26.48 19.31
C ARG A 54 -16.33 -25.26 18.40
N LEU A 55 -16.55 -24.08 18.98
CA LEU A 55 -16.72 -22.87 18.19
C LEU A 55 -15.40 -22.46 17.53
N GLN A 56 -15.42 -22.37 16.20
CA GLN A 56 -14.27 -22.01 15.36
C GLN A 56 -14.38 -20.60 14.80
N LYS A 57 -15.60 -20.09 14.61
CA LYS A 57 -15.86 -18.72 14.16
C LYS A 57 -16.90 -18.05 15.04
N LEU A 58 -16.58 -16.87 15.53
CA LEU A 58 -17.44 -16.10 16.41
C LEU A 58 -17.56 -14.66 15.93
N ASN A 59 -18.79 -14.17 15.85
CA ASN A 59 -19.09 -12.78 15.53
C ASN A 59 -19.95 -12.14 16.63
N LEU A 60 -19.37 -11.21 17.38
CA LEU A 60 -19.95 -10.51 18.51
C LEU A 60 -20.36 -9.06 18.18
N ARG A 61 -20.65 -8.70 16.92
CA ARG A 61 -21.01 -7.31 16.55
C ARG A 61 -22.08 -6.67 17.43
N LYS A 62 -23.07 -7.45 17.86
CA LYS A 62 -24.24 -6.98 18.61
C LYS A 62 -24.05 -7.07 20.15
N ILE A 63 -22.92 -7.60 20.62
CA ILE A 63 -22.63 -7.78 22.06
C ILE A 63 -21.41 -6.93 22.41
N SER A 64 -21.56 -6.07 23.42
CA SER A 64 -20.46 -5.23 23.88
C SER A 64 -19.44 -6.05 24.68
N VAL A 65 -18.18 -6.04 24.24
CA VAL A 65 -17.05 -6.55 25.04
C VAL A 65 -16.41 -5.34 25.75
N ALA A 66 -16.88 -5.08 26.96
CA ALA A 66 -16.58 -3.85 27.70
C ALA A 66 -15.46 -3.98 28.72
N THR A 67 -15.10 -5.21 29.12
CA THR A 67 -14.04 -5.46 30.10
C THR A 67 -12.93 -6.34 29.53
N LEU A 68 -11.74 -6.27 30.15
CA LEU A 68 -10.64 -7.17 29.80
C LEU A 68 -11.00 -8.63 30.14
N GLU A 69 -11.72 -8.87 31.23
CA GLU A 69 -12.19 -10.20 31.63
C GLU A 69 -13.15 -10.79 30.60
N ASP A 70 -14.09 -9.99 30.09
CA ASP A 70 -14.98 -10.40 29.00
C ASP A 70 -14.17 -10.82 27.77
N TYR A 71 -13.19 -9.98 27.38
CA TYR A 71 -12.32 -10.26 26.24
C TYR A 71 -11.53 -11.57 26.41
N MET A 72 -10.94 -11.79 27.58
CA MET A 72 -10.21 -13.02 27.91
C MET A 72 -11.12 -14.25 27.88
N SER A 73 -12.33 -14.11 28.44
CA SER A 73 -13.29 -15.19 28.58
C SER A 73 -13.70 -15.81 27.23
N ILE A 74 -13.64 -15.05 26.14
CA ILE A 74 -13.91 -15.55 24.78
C ILE A 74 -12.98 -16.72 24.47
N PHE A 75 -11.68 -16.53 24.69
CA PHE A 75 -10.66 -17.51 24.35
C PHE A 75 -10.60 -18.66 25.36
N ASP A 76 -10.91 -18.38 26.63
CA ASP A 76 -10.95 -19.43 27.65
C ASP A 76 -12.18 -20.35 27.46
N HIS A 77 -13.30 -19.83 26.96
CA HIS A 77 -14.49 -20.63 26.70
C HIS A 77 -14.47 -21.35 25.36
N CYS A 78 -13.80 -20.80 24.35
CA CYS A 78 -13.77 -21.30 22.97
C CYS A 78 -12.34 -21.67 22.52
N PRO A 79 -11.79 -22.82 22.93
CA PRO A 79 -10.39 -23.19 22.67
C PRO A 79 -10.08 -23.45 21.19
N ASP A 80 -11.09 -23.79 20.38
CA ASP A 80 -10.95 -24.08 18.94
C ASP A 80 -11.13 -22.81 18.06
N LEU A 81 -11.24 -21.63 18.69
CA LEU A 81 -11.59 -20.40 17.99
C LEU A 81 -10.47 -19.98 17.03
N SER A 82 -10.81 -19.94 15.74
CA SER A 82 -9.87 -19.57 14.66
C SER A 82 -10.14 -18.19 14.08
N ARG A 83 -11.37 -17.70 14.24
CA ARG A 83 -11.82 -16.40 13.73
C ARG A 83 -12.72 -15.67 14.72
N LEU A 84 -12.41 -14.41 14.99
CA LEU A 84 -13.21 -13.51 15.83
C LEU A 84 -13.54 -12.23 15.07
N PHE A 85 -14.81 -11.83 15.13
CA PHE A 85 -15.24 -10.46 14.91
C PHE A 85 -15.87 -9.94 16.20
N ALA A 86 -15.43 -8.81 16.75
CA ALA A 86 -16.01 -8.28 17.99
C ALA A 86 -16.01 -6.74 18.01
N GLY A 87 -17.06 -6.16 18.61
CA GLY A 87 -17.03 -4.78 19.08
C GLY A 87 -16.39 -4.72 20.46
N ILE A 88 -15.41 -3.85 20.67
CA ILE A 88 -14.68 -3.73 21.92
C ILE A 88 -14.72 -2.29 22.44
N SER A 89 -14.99 -2.14 23.73
CA SER A 89 -15.02 -0.86 24.42
C SER A 89 -14.23 -0.89 25.73
N VAL A 90 -13.19 -1.73 25.79
CA VAL A 90 -12.39 -1.97 26.99
C VAL A 90 -11.57 -0.71 27.33
N PRO A 91 -11.74 -0.12 28.53
CA PRO A 91 -10.96 1.04 28.94
C PRO A 91 -9.45 0.78 28.98
N ALA A 92 -8.67 1.85 28.89
CA ALA A 92 -7.22 1.77 29.12
C ALA A 92 -6.93 1.21 30.52
N SER A 93 -6.02 0.25 30.61
CA SER A 93 -5.58 -0.36 31.86
C SER A 93 -4.09 -0.70 31.77
N GLU A 94 -3.36 -0.50 32.87
CA GLU A 94 -1.95 -0.89 32.98
C GLU A 94 -1.77 -2.38 33.32
N LEU A 95 -2.83 -3.04 33.79
CA LEU A 95 -2.77 -4.43 34.23
C LEU A 95 -2.81 -5.36 33.02
N VAL A 96 -1.66 -5.99 32.75
CA VAL A 96 -1.55 -7.07 31.77
C VAL A 96 -1.66 -8.41 32.51
N PRO A 97 -2.69 -9.22 32.21
CA PRO A 97 -2.88 -10.51 32.87
C PRO A 97 -1.77 -11.49 32.47
N VAL A 98 -1.35 -12.33 33.43
CA VAL A 98 -0.37 -13.38 33.21
C VAL A 98 -1.00 -14.49 32.36
N ILE A 99 -0.29 -14.93 31.33
CA ILE A 99 -0.79 -15.94 30.39
C ILE A 99 -0.18 -17.29 30.71
N GLU A 100 -1.00 -18.24 31.14
CA GLU A 100 -0.55 -19.59 31.49
C GLU A 100 -0.45 -20.50 30.27
N THR A 101 -1.35 -20.37 29.30
CA THR A 101 -1.42 -21.26 28.12
C THR A 101 -1.73 -20.48 26.84
N PRO A 102 -0.92 -20.62 25.77
CA PRO A 102 -1.18 -19.97 24.49
C PRO A 102 -2.38 -20.60 23.76
N HIS A 103 -3.17 -19.77 23.08
CA HIS A 103 -4.28 -20.20 22.24
C HIS A 103 -3.79 -20.55 20.82
N GLN A 104 -3.91 -21.83 20.44
CA GLN A 104 -3.25 -22.36 19.24
C GLN A 104 -4.04 -22.15 17.93
N TYR A 105 -5.36 -21.99 17.96
CA TYR A 105 -6.16 -22.04 16.73
C TYR A 105 -6.43 -20.69 16.09
N MET A 106 -6.21 -19.60 16.82
CA MET A 106 -6.60 -18.25 16.42
C MET A 106 -5.73 -17.74 15.28
N LYS A 107 -6.35 -17.33 14.17
CA LYS A 107 -5.67 -16.89 12.93
C LYS A 107 -6.17 -15.55 12.41
N ASP A 108 -7.48 -15.31 12.51
CA ASP A 108 -8.15 -14.12 11.98
C ASP A 108 -8.86 -13.34 13.08
N MET A 109 -8.52 -12.08 13.26
CA MET A 109 -9.19 -11.19 14.22
C MET A 109 -9.64 -9.90 13.56
N SER A 110 -10.89 -9.51 13.81
CA SER A 110 -11.42 -8.21 13.43
C SER A 110 -12.05 -7.53 14.64
N LEU A 111 -11.45 -6.43 15.10
CA LEU A 111 -11.91 -5.65 16.24
C LEU A 111 -12.52 -4.34 15.74
N HIS A 112 -13.73 -4.04 16.20
CA HIS A 112 -14.35 -2.74 16.05
C HIS A 112 -14.26 -1.99 17.38
N VAL A 113 -13.34 -1.04 17.46
CA VAL A 113 -13.07 -0.26 18.67
C VAL A 113 -14.08 0.86 18.74
N THR A 114 -14.91 0.82 19.79
CA THR A 114 -15.92 1.84 20.09
C THR A 114 -15.52 2.70 21.30
N SER A 115 -14.52 2.28 22.08
CA SER A 115 -13.87 3.10 23.11
C SER A 115 -12.98 4.17 22.49
N ASP A 116 -12.57 5.14 23.32
CA ASP A 116 -11.62 6.18 22.91
C ASP A 116 -10.23 5.61 22.57
N THR A 117 -9.84 4.43 23.02
CA THR A 117 -8.57 3.85 22.54
C THR A 117 -8.63 2.34 22.59
N LEU A 118 -7.76 1.70 21.81
CA LEU A 118 -7.50 0.28 21.99
C LEU A 118 -6.56 0.11 23.19
N SER A 119 -7.10 -0.43 24.28
CA SER A 119 -6.36 -0.68 25.52
C SER A 119 -5.07 -1.47 25.27
N ASP A 120 -3.95 -0.96 25.79
CA ASP A 120 -2.65 -1.63 25.75
C ASP A 120 -2.71 -3.03 26.38
N ALA A 121 -3.56 -3.24 27.39
CA ALA A 121 -3.78 -4.54 28.01
C ALA A 121 -4.43 -5.55 27.05
N VAL A 122 -5.38 -5.09 26.22
CA VAL A 122 -6.00 -5.93 25.16
C VAL A 122 -4.94 -6.33 24.14
N VAL A 123 -4.10 -5.39 23.69
CA VAL A 123 -3.00 -5.68 22.74
C VAL A 123 -1.95 -6.61 23.36
N ALA A 124 -1.59 -6.38 24.62
CA ALA A 124 -0.66 -7.22 25.36
C ALA A 124 -1.17 -8.67 25.46
N TYR A 125 -2.43 -8.84 25.88
CA TYR A 125 -3.05 -10.15 25.94
C TYR A 125 -3.12 -10.81 24.56
N THR A 126 -3.56 -10.08 23.53
CA THR A 126 -3.65 -10.55 22.14
C THR A 126 -2.30 -11.11 21.68
N THR A 127 -1.24 -10.32 21.84
CA THR A 127 0.10 -10.64 21.32
C THR A 127 0.81 -11.73 22.10
N GLN A 128 0.45 -11.94 23.37
CA GLN A 128 0.99 -13.03 24.19
C GLN A 128 0.17 -14.33 24.08
N LYS A 129 -1.17 -14.26 24.07
CA LYS A 129 -2.07 -15.43 24.04
C LYS A 129 -2.15 -16.02 22.64
N LEU A 130 -2.28 -15.20 21.60
CA LEU A 130 -2.71 -15.60 20.27
C LEU A 130 -1.52 -15.78 19.32
N VAL A 131 -0.68 -16.76 19.65
CA VAL A 131 0.62 -16.99 19.01
C VAL A 131 0.55 -17.31 17.51
N ASN A 132 -0.60 -17.72 17.00
CA ASN A 132 -0.79 -18.09 15.59
C ASN A 132 -1.58 -17.06 14.78
N LEU A 133 -1.88 -15.90 15.38
CA LEU A 133 -2.64 -14.82 14.75
C LEU A 133 -1.84 -14.23 13.57
N SER A 134 -2.42 -14.30 12.38
CA SER A 134 -1.78 -13.85 11.14
C SER A 134 -2.52 -12.74 10.45
N ASN A 135 -3.81 -12.53 10.76
CA ASN A 135 -4.62 -11.50 10.12
C ASN A 135 -5.36 -10.70 11.18
N ILE A 136 -5.00 -9.42 11.29
CA ILE A 136 -5.56 -8.49 12.27
C ILE A 136 -6.18 -7.33 11.52
N ARG A 137 -7.48 -7.11 11.73
CA ARG A 137 -8.19 -5.91 11.32
C ARG A 137 -8.64 -5.15 12.56
N ILE A 138 -8.26 -3.90 12.67
CA ILE A 138 -8.77 -2.97 13.68
C ILE A 138 -9.52 -1.88 12.91
N SER A 139 -10.77 -1.66 13.28
CA SER A 139 -11.57 -0.52 12.82
C SER A 139 -11.87 0.38 14.00
N MET A 140 -11.61 1.68 13.89
CA MET A 140 -11.92 2.67 14.92
C MET A 140 -13.09 3.52 14.46
N GLY A 141 -14.14 3.57 15.28
CA GLY A 141 -15.41 4.21 14.94
C GLY A 141 -15.68 5.55 15.63
N ASN A 142 -14.90 5.92 16.64
CA ASN A 142 -15.10 7.13 17.45
C ASN A 142 -14.08 8.22 17.05
N PRO A 143 -14.52 9.46 16.72
CA PRO A 143 -13.64 10.55 16.30
C PRO A 143 -12.73 11.06 17.42
N HIS A 144 -13.16 10.95 18.68
CA HIS A 144 -12.36 11.27 19.87
C HIS A 144 -11.46 10.12 20.30
N SER A 145 -11.37 9.05 19.49
CA SER A 145 -10.51 7.94 19.84
C SER A 145 -9.03 8.33 19.79
N GLN A 146 -8.42 8.46 20.97
CA GLN A 146 -6.97 8.55 21.14
C GLN A 146 -6.24 7.41 20.43
N ALA A 147 -5.08 7.77 19.88
CA ALA A 147 -4.23 6.87 19.15
C ALA A 147 -3.91 5.57 19.89
N ILE A 148 -3.86 4.46 19.15
CA ILE A 148 -3.13 3.27 19.61
C ILE A 148 -1.72 3.71 19.97
N SER A 149 -1.26 3.33 21.16
CA SER A 149 0.07 3.69 21.63
C SER A 149 1.15 3.13 20.70
N HIS A 150 2.29 3.81 20.62
CA HIS A 150 3.45 3.33 19.85
C HIS A 150 3.83 1.89 20.26
N ARG A 151 3.83 1.61 21.58
CA ARG A 151 4.13 0.28 22.13
C ARG A 151 3.15 -0.79 21.63
N SER A 152 1.87 -0.44 21.48
CA SER A 152 0.86 -1.37 20.99
C SER A 152 1.03 -1.70 19.52
N TYR A 153 1.35 -0.72 18.67
CA TYR A 153 1.70 -1.00 17.28
C TYR A 153 2.97 -1.87 17.16
N ASP A 154 4.02 -1.53 17.90
CA ASP A 154 5.26 -2.32 17.92
C ASP A 154 4.97 -3.80 18.23
N ARG A 155 4.20 -4.06 19.30
CA ARG A 155 3.81 -5.43 19.70
C ARG A 155 3.02 -6.16 18.61
N LEU A 156 2.09 -5.48 17.95
CA LEU A 156 1.28 -6.06 16.88
C LEU A 156 2.14 -6.39 15.65
N PHE A 157 3.03 -5.48 15.24
CA PHE A 157 3.91 -5.73 14.10
C PHE A 157 4.96 -6.79 14.42
N ASP A 158 5.52 -6.80 15.62
CA ASP A 158 6.43 -7.85 16.08
C ASP A 158 5.75 -9.23 15.99
N LEU A 159 4.53 -9.36 16.50
CA LEU A 159 3.76 -10.61 16.38
C LEU A 159 3.63 -11.05 14.92
N LEU A 160 3.21 -10.15 14.03
CA LEU A 160 2.92 -10.48 12.63
C LEU A 160 4.19 -10.80 11.82
N ILE A 161 5.34 -10.23 12.17
CA ILE A 161 6.59 -10.42 11.43
C ILE A 161 7.44 -11.56 11.99
N LYS A 162 7.39 -11.82 13.31
CA LYS A 162 8.24 -12.80 14.01
C LYS A 162 8.12 -14.23 13.47
N HIS A 163 6.95 -14.65 13.01
CA HIS A 163 6.74 -16.02 12.55
C HIS A 163 7.19 -16.23 11.11
N ALA A 164 8.47 -16.56 10.88
CA ALA A 164 9.10 -16.67 9.56
C ALA A 164 8.22 -17.32 8.48
N ASP A 165 7.51 -18.41 8.77
CA ASP A 165 6.90 -19.28 7.75
C ASP A 165 5.49 -18.91 7.31
N ARG A 166 4.94 -17.79 7.78
CA ARG A 166 3.55 -17.41 7.50
C ARG A 166 3.42 -16.05 6.84
N GLN A 167 2.45 -15.94 5.94
CA GLN A 167 2.02 -14.64 5.43
C GLN A 167 1.09 -14.01 6.46
N SER A 168 1.39 -12.77 6.82
CA SER A 168 0.61 -12.00 7.78
C SER A 168 0.00 -10.74 7.17
N GLN A 169 -1.11 -10.29 7.73
CA GLN A 169 -1.85 -9.09 7.35
C GLN A 169 -2.18 -8.26 8.58
N PHE A 170 -1.95 -6.95 8.46
CA PHE A 170 -2.53 -5.96 9.35
C PHE A 170 -3.43 -5.01 8.57
N THR A 171 -4.56 -4.61 9.12
CA THR A 171 -5.42 -3.59 8.53
C THR A 171 -5.91 -2.67 9.63
N LEU A 172 -5.57 -1.39 9.53
CA LEU A 172 -6.19 -0.34 10.32
C LEU A 172 -7.18 0.41 9.44
N ALA A 173 -8.43 0.47 9.86
CA ALA A 173 -9.47 1.27 9.23
C ALA A 173 -9.95 2.32 10.21
N LEU A 174 -9.74 3.57 9.87
CA LEU A 174 -10.27 4.71 10.60
C LEU A 174 -11.59 5.08 9.86
N ASN A 175 -12.75 5.04 10.52
CA ASN A 175 -14.05 5.20 9.84
C ASN A 175 -14.51 6.67 9.79
N GLU A 176 -15.08 7.09 8.65
CA GLU A 176 -15.49 8.46 8.28
C GLU A 176 -16.71 9.03 9.00
N TYR A 177 -17.74 8.21 9.26
CA TYR A 177 -19.12 8.67 9.49
C TYR A 177 -19.37 9.55 10.74
N GLN A 178 -18.34 9.93 11.49
CA GLN A 178 -18.45 10.79 12.68
C GLN A 178 -17.45 11.96 12.69
N LEU A 179 -16.67 12.18 11.62
CA LEU A 179 -15.55 13.14 11.60
C LEU A 179 -15.86 14.46 10.87
N GLU A 180 -16.95 14.54 10.09
CA GLU A 180 -17.26 15.72 9.24
C GLU A 180 -17.49 17.01 10.04
N ASP A 181 -17.85 16.92 11.32
CA ASP A 181 -18.19 18.06 12.19
C ASP A 181 -17.26 18.19 13.42
N ASP A 182 -16.15 17.44 13.49
CA ASP A 182 -15.28 17.41 14.67
C ASP A 182 -13.91 18.10 14.42
N PRO A 183 -13.66 19.31 14.96
CA PRO A 183 -12.37 19.99 14.80
C PRO A 183 -11.19 19.27 15.50
N ASP A 184 -11.43 18.40 16.48
CA ASP A 184 -10.36 17.64 17.14
C ASP A 184 -9.84 16.49 16.25
N ALA A 185 -10.67 15.99 15.34
CA ALA A 185 -10.32 14.97 14.36
C ALA A 185 -9.12 15.36 13.47
N GLU A 186 -9.01 16.65 13.12
CA GLU A 186 -7.95 17.18 12.26
C GLU A 186 -6.56 16.93 12.82
N ASN A 187 -6.41 16.83 14.15
CA ASN A 187 -5.12 16.61 14.81
C ASN A 187 -4.88 15.15 15.22
N ILE A 188 -5.95 14.40 15.51
CA ILE A 188 -5.87 13.03 16.03
C ILE A 188 -5.52 12.03 14.93
N VAL A 189 -6.22 12.07 13.79
CA VAL A 189 -5.95 11.18 12.65
C VAL A 189 -4.49 11.25 12.18
N PRO A 190 -3.88 12.43 11.96
CA PRO A 190 -2.48 12.48 11.55
C PRO A 190 -1.51 12.02 12.62
N LEU A 191 -1.82 12.25 13.89
CA LEU A 191 -1.05 11.65 14.98
C LEU A 191 -1.09 10.12 14.92
N MET A 192 -2.26 9.52 14.69
CA MET A 192 -2.42 8.06 14.58
C MET A 192 -1.67 7.46 13.39
N VAL A 193 -1.84 8.07 12.21
CA VAL A 193 -1.13 7.68 10.99
C VAL A 193 0.38 7.78 11.21
N ARG A 194 0.84 8.86 11.85
CA ARG A 194 2.26 9.06 12.17
C ARG A 194 2.79 7.95 13.08
N ILE A 195 2.15 7.68 14.22
CA ILE A 195 2.62 6.66 15.17
C ILE A 195 2.65 5.28 14.50
N TYR A 196 1.64 4.97 13.68
CA TYR A 196 1.57 3.75 12.88
C TYR A 196 2.78 3.63 11.93
N LEU A 197 3.08 4.67 11.15
CA LEU A 197 4.20 4.68 10.21
C LEU A 197 5.55 4.65 10.92
N GLU A 198 5.70 5.37 12.03
CA GLU A 198 6.93 5.36 12.84
C GLU A 198 7.25 3.95 13.37
N SER A 199 6.23 3.23 13.85
CA SER A 199 6.37 1.85 14.32
C SER A 199 6.74 0.93 13.16
N LEU A 200 6.15 1.12 11.97
CA LEU A 200 6.50 0.33 10.77
C LEU A 200 7.90 0.60 10.24
N PHE A 201 8.31 1.86 10.16
CA PHE A 201 9.59 2.27 9.60
C PHE A 201 10.78 1.89 10.49
N LYS A 202 10.56 1.61 11.77
CA LYS A 202 11.57 1.06 12.69
C LYS A 202 11.87 -0.41 12.45
N LEU A 203 11.01 -1.14 11.75
CA LEU A 203 11.15 -2.58 11.52
C LEU A 203 12.27 -2.84 10.51
N ARG A 204 13.45 -3.15 11.04
CA ARG A 204 14.64 -3.53 10.26
C ARG A 204 14.75 -5.03 10.18
N MET A 205 14.63 -5.56 8.96
CA MET A 205 14.70 -7.00 8.71
C MET A 205 15.69 -7.26 7.57
N PRO A 206 16.88 -7.83 7.85
CA PRO A 206 17.97 -7.91 6.88
C PRO A 206 17.65 -8.75 5.62
N ASN A 207 16.64 -9.63 5.69
CA ASN A 207 16.24 -10.51 4.59
C ASN A 207 14.92 -10.10 3.93
N LEU A 208 14.38 -8.91 4.26
CA LEU A 208 13.12 -8.41 3.72
C LEU A 208 13.30 -7.06 3.02
N SER A 209 12.82 -6.97 1.78
CA SER A 209 12.53 -5.71 1.11
C SER A 209 11.28 -5.09 1.73
N HIS A 210 11.37 -3.82 2.08
CA HIS A 210 10.27 -3.02 2.62
C HIS A 210 9.81 -2.03 1.56
N SER A 211 8.54 -2.13 1.16
CA SER A 211 7.94 -1.28 0.14
C SER A 211 6.77 -0.48 0.72
N LEU A 212 6.72 0.80 0.41
CA LEU A 212 5.60 1.69 0.73
C LEU A 212 4.86 2.03 -0.56
N GLU A 213 3.55 1.80 -0.56
CA GLU A 213 2.61 2.19 -1.61
C GLU A 213 1.69 3.27 -1.06
N ILE A 214 1.67 4.42 -1.73
CA ILE A 214 0.81 5.56 -1.43
C ILE A 214 -0.21 5.64 -2.56
N ILE A 215 -1.47 5.32 -2.28
CA ILE A 215 -2.54 5.30 -3.28
C ILE A 215 -3.56 6.37 -2.91
N GLN A 216 -3.56 7.47 -3.66
CA GLN A 216 -4.61 8.48 -3.62
C GLN A 216 -5.79 7.96 -4.46
N GLN A 217 -7.00 7.93 -3.90
CA GLN A 217 -8.20 7.51 -4.65
C GLN A 217 -8.85 8.74 -5.31
N SER A 218 -9.95 8.55 -6.06
CA SER A 218 -10.57 9.63 -6.87
C SER A 218 -12.11 9.61 -6.96
N PHE A 219 -12.83 8.86 -6.11
CA PHE A 219 -14.28 9.08 -5.87
C PHE A 219 -14.71 9.22 -4.40
N ILE A 220 -15.50 10.27 -4.12
CA ILE A 220 -16.48 10.62 -3.04
C ILE A 220 -16.40 9.95 -1.64
N ASN A 221 -15.90 8.73 -1.45
CA ASN A 221 -15.72 8.05 -0.16
C ASN A 221 -14.23 7.66 0.07
N GLU A 222 -13.32 8.62 -0.07
CA GLU A 222 -12.08 8.49 -0.85
C GLU A 222 -10.78 8.45 -0.02
N ASN A 223 -10.59 7.40 0.74
CA ASN A 223 -9.45 7.33 1.66
C ASN A 223 -8.12 7.03 0.99
N PRO A 224 -7.05 7.83 1.21
CA PRO A 224 -5.71 7.45 0.82
C PRO A 224 -5.39 6.13 1.52
N VAL A 225 -5.03 5.15 0.69
CA VAL A 225 -4.62 3.86 1.20
C VAL A 225 -3.11 3.90 1.28
N LEU A 226 -2.58 3.96 2.50
CA LEU A 226 -1.18 3.65 2.74
C LEU A 226 -1.06 2.14 2.89
N LYS A 227 -0.32 1.52 1.97
CA LYS A 227 -0.07 0.09 1.98
C LYS A 227 1.42 -0.15 2.11
N THR A 228 1.79 -0.94 3.11
CA THR A 228 3.18 -1.33 3.32
C THR A 228 3.32 -2.82 3.06
N ILE A 229 4.38 -3.22 2.36
CA ILE A 229 4.64 -4.63 2.05
C ILE A 229 6.07 -4.98 2.44
N PHE A 230 6.20 -6.01 3.26
CA PHE A 230 7.47 -6.68 3.53
C PHE A 230 7.55 -7.94 2.65
N ARG A 231 8.50 -7.99 1.74
CA ARG A 231 8.75 -9.14 0.85
C ARG A 231 10.09 -9.75 1.15
N ARG A 232 10.20 -11.07 1.13
CA ARG A 232 11.49 -11.76 1.10
C ARG A 232 12.21 -11.49 -0.21
N ILE A 233 13.53 -11.72 -0.22
CA ILE A 233 14.37 -11.61 -1.43
C ILE A 233 13.84 -12.48 -2.58
N ASN A 234 13.25 -13.64 -2.28
CA ASN A 234 12.61 -14.53 -3.27
C ASN A 234 11.23 -14.06 -3.77
N GLY A 235 10.79 -12.85 -3.41
CA GLY A 235 9.52 -12.26 -3.83
C GLY A 235 8.30 -12.61 -2.98
N PHE A 236 8.38 -13.58 -2.07
CA PHE A 236 7.24 -13.98 -1.24
C PHE A 236 6.86 -12.86 -0.24
N ILE A 237 5.57 -12.50 -0.19
CA ILE A 237 5.05 -11.50 0.74
C ILE A 237 5.04 -12.09 2.16
N LYS A 238 5.85 -11.52 3.04
CA LYS A 238 5.95 -11.91 4.44
C LYS A 238 4.82 -11.31 5.26
N CYS A 239 4.67 -10.00 5.15
CA CYS A 239 3.69 -9.22 5.88
C CYS A 239 3.21 -8.11 4.96
N PHE A 240 1.92 -7.82 4.97
CA PHE A 240 1.42 -6.61 4.36
C PHE A 240 0.49 -5.89 5.33
N THR A 241 0.63 -4.58 5.38
CA THR A 241 -0.20 -3.73 6.21
C THR A 241 -0.96 -2.76 5.34
N ARG A 242 -2.20 -2.46 5.73
CA ARG A 242 -3.06 -1.48 5.06
C ARG A 242 -3.57 -0.51 6.11
N LEU A 243 -3.50 0.78 5.79
CA LEU A 243 -4.12 1.84 6.54
C LEU A 243 -5.14 2.51 5.62
N TYR A 244 -6.40 2.46 6.04
CA TYR A 244 -7.47 3.27 5.48
C TYR A 244 -7.65 4.45 6.43
N ALA A 245 -7.27 5.65 5.99
CA ALA A 245 -7.41 6.87 6.76
C ALA A 245 -8.54 7.74 6.14
N PRO A 246 -9.59 8.11 6.90
CA PRO A 246 -10.80 8.83 6.49
C PRO A 246 -10.43 10.21 5.95
N TYR A 247 -11.09 10.65 4.87
CA TYR A 247 -10.79 11.90 4.16
C TYR A 247 -11.91 12.92 4.34
N HIS A 248 -11.51 14.18 4.40
CA HIS A 248 -12.19 15.31 3.71
C HIS A 248 -11.32 16.58 3.68
N ASN A 249 -10.15 16.61 4.34
CA ASN A 249 -9.30 17.81 4.31
C ASN A 249 -8.18 17.71 3.24
N PRO A 250 -8.28 18.44 2.10
CA PRO A 250 -7.22 18.52 1.10
C PRO A 250 -5.90 19.13 1.62
N SER A 251 -5.90 19.68 2.83
CA SER A 251 -4.70 20.21 3.51
C SER A 251 -3.97 19.21 4.40
N MET A 252 -4.50 17.98 4.62
CA MET A 252 -3.73 16.89 5.22
C MET A 252 -2.68 16.38 4.24
N ARG A 253 -1.61 17.16 4.13
CA ARG A 253 -0.50 16.93 3.22
C ARG A 253 0.15 15.61 3.62
N LEU A 254 0.44 14.77 2.62
CA LEU A 254 1.29 13.58 2.79
C LEU A 254 2.56 13.88 3.63
N GLY A 255 3.04 15.13 3.63
CA GLY A 255 4.21 15.57 4.40
C GLY A 255 4.07 15.51 5.91
N GLU A 256 2.87 15.62 6.45
CA GLU A 256 2.65 15.54 7.89
C GLU A 256 2.90 14.13 8.43
N TYR A 257 2.50 13.11 7.65
CA TYR A 257 2.70 11.70 8.01
C TYR A 257 4.13 11.24 7.75
N VAL A 258 4.73 11.79 6.70
CA VAL A 258 5.91 11.25 6.06
C VAL A 258 7.18 12.05 6.46
N GLY A 259 7.04 13.21 7.08
CA GLY A 259 8.12 14.19 7.26
C GLY A 259 9.02 14.09 8.50
N ARG A 260 8.75 13.25 9.52
CA ARG A 260 9.49 13.34 10.81
C ARG A 260 10.55 12.27 11.07
N SER A 261 10.36 11.04 10.57
CA SER A 261 11.26 9.91 10.86
C SER A 261 12.07 9.51 9.63
N VAL A 262 13.29 9.00 9.84
CA VAL A 262 14.13 8.42 8.78
C VAL A 262 13.60 7.03 8.45
N PRO A 263 12.93 6.82 7.30
CA PRO A 263 12.25 5.57 7.01
C PRO A 263 13.25 4.50 6.57
N TYR A 264 13.09 3.28 7.10
CA TYR A 264 13.80 2.12 6.57
C TYR A 264 12.99 1.46 5.46
N ILE A 265 12.92 2.09 4.29
CA ILE A 265 12.22 1.58 3.10
C ILE A 265 13.16 1.41 1.92
N HIS A 266 12.88 0.42 1.08
CA HIS A 266 13.67 0.08 -0.10
C HIS A 266 12.97 0.47 -1.41
N LYS A 267 11.63 0.52 -1.41
CA LYS A 267 10.84 0.88 -2.60
C LYS A 267 9.69 1.80 -2.22
N LEU A 268 9.45 2.80 -3.04
CA LEU A 268 8.33 3.73 -2.91
C LEU A 268 7.53 3.74 -4.21
N TYR A 269 6.24 3.46 -4.07
CA TYR A 269 5.25 3.53 -5.15
C TYR A 269 4.23 4.59 -4.80
N ALA A 270 4.06 5.60 -5.64
CA ALA A 270 3.04 6.62 -5.49
C ALA A 270 2.10 6.56 -6.69
N LYS A 271 0.80 6.45 -6.41
CA LYS A 271 -0.26 6.42 -7.42
C LYS A 271 -1.34 7.46 -7.13
N SER A 272 -1.64 8.28 -8.13
CA SER A 272 -2.82 9.13 -8.16
C SER A 272 -4.05 8.37 -8.66
N GLY A 273 -5.24 8.76 -8.21
CA GLY A 273 -6.49 8.13 -8.61
C GLY A 273 -6.83 8.40 -10.09
N ASN A 274 -7.71 7.59 -10.67
CA ASN A 274 -7.81 7.46 -12.13
C ASN A 274 -8.52 8.64 -12.84
N THR A 275 -9.29 9.48 -12.13
CA THR A 275 -10.12 10.51 -12.78
C THR A 275 -9.43 11.85 -12.99
N SER A 276 -8.38 12.16 -12.22
CA SER A 276 -7.57 13.36 -12.43
C SER A 276 -6.12 13.14 -12.04
N ARG A 277 -5.21 13.67 -12.86
CA ARG A 277 -3.78 13.70 -12.55
C ARG A 277 -3.55 14.79 -11.50
N HIS A 278 -3.03 14.41 -10.34
CA HIS A 278 -2.61 15.37 -9.32
C HIS A 278 -1.15 15.73 -9.51
N ARG A 279 -0.75 16.91 -9.02
CA ARG A 279 0.67 17.23 -8.90
C ARG A 279 1.30 16.44 -7.76
N ILE A 280 2.58 16.08 -7.91
CA ILE A 280 3.34 15.48 -6.81
C ILE A 280 3.41 16.47 -5.63
N PRO A 281 3.11 16.06 -4.39
CA PRO A 281 3.24 16.94 -3.23
C PRO A 281 4.71 17.18 -2.85
N ASP A 282 5.11 18.42 -2.56
CA ASP A 282 6.48 18.80 -2.12
C ASP A 282 6.99 17.97 -0.93
N ALA A 283 6.06 17.64 -0.05
CA ALA A 283 6.19 16.70 1.05
C ALA A 283 6.85 15.36 0.67
N LEU A 284 6.51 14.82 -0.49
CA LEU A 284 6.99 13.53 -0.97
C LEU A 284 8.47 13.62 -1.36
N CYS A 285 8.90 14.73 -1.94
CA CYS A 285 10.32 14.97 -2.21
C CYS A 285 11.13 15.11 -0.91
N SER A 286 10.60 15.83 0.07
CA SER A 286 11.21 15.93 1.40
C SER A 286 11.36 14.56 2.08
N PHE A 287 10.42 13.65 1.84
CA PHE A 287 10.53 12.27 2.30
C PHE A 287 11.60 11.48 1.56
N ILE A 288 11.58 11.51 0.23
CA ILE A 288 12.53 10.79 -0.63
C ILE A 288 13.96 11.13 -0.21
N LYS A 289 14.26 12.43 0.00
CA LYS A 289 15.55 12.90 0.55
C LYS A 289 15.99 12.20 1.84
N LYS A 290 15.05 11.89 2.74
CA LYS A 290 15.31 11.23 4.04
C LYS A 290 15.46 9.71 3.93
N CYS A 291 15.03 9.09 2.83
CA CYS A 291 15.03 7.64 2.68
C CYS A 291 16.42 7.11 2.24
N HIS A 292 17.35 6.94 3.17
CA HIS A 292 18.73 6.54 2.85
C HIS A 292 18.89 5.14 2.21
N TYR A 293 17.87 4.29 2.28
CA TYR A 293 17.88 2.91 1.77
C TYR A 293 17.01 2.73 0.52
N LEU A 294 16.48 3.83 -0.03
CA LEU A 294 15.49 3.79 -1.09
C LEU A 294 16.14 3.50 -2.43
N GLN A 295 15.92 2.30 -2.97
CA GLN A 295 16.54 1.84 -4.22
C GLN A 295 15.65 2.07 -5.43
N SER A 296 14.32 2.10 -5.24
CA SER A 296 13.35 2.17 -6.34
C SER A 296 12.25 3.19 -6.07
N LEU A 297 12.00 4.05 -7.06
CA LEU A 297 10.85 4.93 -7.15
C LEU A 297 9.93 4.51 -8.29
N GLU A 298 8.64 4.66 -8.07
CA GLU A 298 7.63 4.53 -9.12
C GLU A 298 6.50 5.53 -8.91
N PHE A 299 6.23 6.30 -9.97
CA PHE A 299 5.13 7.26 -10.02
C PHE A 299 4.10 6.81 -11.05
N THR A 300 2.83 6.83 -10.66
CA THR A 300 1.72 6.48 -11.56
C THR A 300 0.64 7.54 -11.56
N ASN A 301 0.24 7.98 -12.75
CA ASN A 301 -0.86 8.91 -12.98
C ASN A 301 -0.71 10.31 -12.33
N TYR A 302 0.53 10.81 -12.20
CA TYR A 302 0.83 12.16 -11.69
C TYR A 302 1.16 13.16 -12.80
N GLU A 303 0.97 14.43 -12.50
CA GLU A 303 1.65 15.56 -13.15
C GLU A 303 2.93 15.89 -12.37
N LEU A 304 4.09 15.80 -13.01
CA LEU A 304 5.39 16.07 -12.42
C LEU A 304 5.92 17.40 -12.99
N PRO A 305 5.74 18.53 -12.28
CA PRO A 305 6.25 19.83 -12.71
C PRO A 305 7.78 19.94 -12.62
N GLY A 306 8.43 19.01 -11.92
CA GLY A 306 9.87 18.93 -11.67
C GLY A 306 10.12 18.12 -10.38
N LEU A 307 11.36 17.73 -10.16
CA LEU A 307 11.84 17.10 -8.93
C LEU A 307 12.98 17.92 -8.32
N SER A 308 12.85 19.25 -8.36
CA SER A 308 13.83 20.16 -7.79
C SER A 308 14.06 19.84 -6.31
N GLU A 309 15.33 19.72 -5.96
CA GLU A 309 15.75 19.30 -4.64
C GLU A 309 15.14 17.95 -4.17
N CYS A 310 14.97 16.94 -5.01
CA CYS A 310 14.56 15.60 -4.54
C CYS A 310 15.75 14.62 -4.43
N THR A 311 16.96 15.16 -4.24
CA THR A 311 18.23 14.43 -4.31
C THR A 311 18.29 13.22 -3.37
N ASN A 312 18.58 12.05 -3.94
CA ASN A 312 18.83 10.83 -3.18
C ASN A 312 19.75 9.88 -3.96
N ILE A 313 20.95 9.66 -3.39
CA ILE A 313 22.01 8.87 -4.02
C ILE A 313 21.77 7.35 -3.98
N SER A 314 20.83 6.86 -3.17
CA SER A 314 20.57 5.42 -3.03
C SER A 314 19.67 4.85 -4.13
N ILE A 315 18.97 5.73 -4.86
CA ILE A 315 18.03 5.35 -5.90
C ILE A 315 18.81 4.89 -7.13
N GLN A 316 18.44 3.70 -7.61
CA GLN A 316 19.01 3.07 -8.80
C GLN A 316 17.94 2.77 -9.85
N ILE A 317 16.65 2.77 -9.47
CA ILE A 317 15.54 2.42 -10.34
C ILE A 317 14.46 3.48 -10.27
N ILE A 318 14.06 4.00 -11.43
CA ILE A 318 12.91 4.91 -11.55
C ILE A 318 11.93 4.36 -12.59
N ARG A 319 10.65 4.36 -12.23
CA ARG A 319 9.55 3.98 -13.12
C ARG A 319 8.54 5.12 -13.21
N LEU A 320 8.21 5.48 -14.44
CA LEU A 320 7.27 6.55 -14.78
C LEU A 320 6.13 5.92 -15.58
N ASN A 321 4.93 5.91 -15.02
CA ASN A 321 3.77 5.22 -15.60
C ASN A 321 2.58 6.17 -15.76
N SER A 322 2.10 6.38 -17.00
CA SER A 322 0.91 7.19 -17.28
C SER A 322 1.00 8.62 -16.73
N ILE A 323 2.18 9.25 -16.79
CA ILE A 323 2.45 10.56 -16.18
C ILE A 323 2.56 11.68 -17.21
N VAL A 324 2.32 12.91 -16.75
CA VAL A 324 2.63 14.14 -17.49
C VAL A 324 3.85 14.79 -16.84
N VAL A 325 4.82 15.23 -17.64
CA VAL A 325 6.08 15.77 -17.13
C VAL A 325 6.36 17.13 -17.74
N SER A 326 6.94 18.04 -16.95
CA SER A 326 7.49 19.28 -17.47
C SER A 326 8.80 19.03 -18.23
N SER A 327 9.24 20.04 -18.99
CA SER A 327 10.50 19.98 -19.74
C SER A 327 11.73 19.79 -18.85
N GLY A 328 11.69 20.28 -17.61
CA GLY A 328 12.80 20.18 -16.65
C GLY A 328 12.92 18.84 -15.91
N LEU A 329 11.93 17.93 -15.99
CA LEU A 329 11.95 16.71 -15.20
C LEU A 329 13.18 15.83 -15.50
N PHE A 330 13.53 15.65 -16.78
CA PHE A 330 14.63 14.76 -17.16
C PHE A 330 15.98 15.32 -16.72
N GLU A 331 16.16 16.64 -16.70
CA GLU A 331 17.34 17.30 -16.10
C GLU A 331 17.38 17.06 -14.57
N ASP A 332 16.22 17.16 -13.91
CA ASP A 332 16.09 16.86 -12.49
C ASP A 332 16.43 15.40 -12.17
N LEU A 333 16.09 14.42 -13.03
CA LEU A 333 16.40 13.01 -12.76
C LEU A 333 17.90 12.77 -12.59
N VAL A 334 18.74 13.40 -13.42
CA VAL A 334 20.18 13.17 -13.39
C VAL A 334 20.88 13.97 -12.31
N SER A 335 20.42 15.19 -12.05
CA SER A 335 20.96 15.98 -10.94
C SER A 335 20.59 15.40 -9.58
N ASN A 336 19.39 14.83 -9.42
CA ASN A 336 18.89 14.33 -8.15
C ASN A 336 19.22 12.85 -7.87
N PHE A 337 19.41 12.03 -8.90
CA PHE A 337 19.62 10.58 -8.76
C PHE A 337 20.90 10.13 -9.49
N PRO A 338 22.09 10.51 -8.99
CA PRO A 338 23.36 10.30 -9.71
C PRO A 338 23.75 8.82 -9.88
N ASN A 339 23.15 7.91 -9.12
CA ASN A 339 23.39 6.47 -9.20
C ASN A 339 22.27 5.72 -9.95
N LEU A 340 21.45 6.43 -10.73
CA LEU A 340 20.40 5.82 -11.54
C LEU A 340 21.00 4.83 -12.55
N LYS A 341 20.48 3.60 -12.53
CA LYS A 341 20.91 2.50 -13.41
C LYS A 341 19.81 2.02 -14.35
N HIS A 342 18.57 2.07 -13.88
CA HIS A 342 17.42 1.59 -14.64
C HIS A 342 16.33 2.64 -14.69
N LEU A 343 15.94 3.01 -15.90
CA LEU A 343 14.83 3.90 -16.15
C LEU A 343 13.78 3.21 -17.01
N TYR A 344 12.53 3.24 -16.53
CA TYR A 344 11.37 2.71 -17.23
C TYR A 344 10.37 3.84 -17.46
N ILE A 345 10.01 4.06 -18.73
CA ILE A 345 9.11 5.10 -19.20
C ILE A 345 7.94 4.42 -19.91
N ASN A 346 6.75 4.54 -19.35
CA ASN A 346 5.55 3.92 -19.88
C ASN A 346 4.41 4.95 -19.89
N ASP A 347 3.88 5.24 -21.07
CA ASP A 347 2.83 6.23 -21.29
C ASP A 347 3.16 7.59 -20.65
N VAL A 348 4.29 8.17 -21.05
CA VAL A 348 4.74 9.48 -20.55
C VAL A 348 4.52 10.57 -21.59
N PHE A 349 3.82 11.63 -21.17
CA PHE A 349 3.62 12.83 -21.97
C PHE A 349 4.51 13.95 -21.44
N ALA A 350 5.49 14.39 -22.22
CA ALA A 350 6.43 15.43 -21.80
C ALA A 350 6.13 16.76 -22.47
N ALA A 351 6.23 17.87 -21.72
CA ALA A 351 6.35 19.17 -22.34
C ALA A 351 7.63 19.19 -23.17
N GLY A 352 7.51 19.53 -24.46
CA GLY A 352 8.66 19.62 -25.36
C GLY A 352 9.61 20.76 -25.00
N SER A 353 10.65 20.90 -25.81
CA SER A 353 11.64 21.96 -25.69
C SER A 353 10.96 23.35 -25.75
N PRO A 354 11.47 24.35 -24.99
CA PRO A 354 10.98 25.72 -25.09
C PRO A 354 10.94 26.26 -26.52
N ASP A 355 11.88 25.81 -27.37
CA ASP A 355 12.02 26.26 -28.75
C ASP A 355 11.16 25.46 -29.74
N ASN A 356 10.79 24.21 -29.40
CA ASN A 356 9.93 23.36 -30.21
C ASN A 356 9.22 22.33 -29.33
N SER A 357 7.89 22.47 -29.20
CA SER A 357 7.06 21.58 -28.38
C SER A 357 6.98 20.14 -28.89
N GLU A 358 7.35 19.87 -30.14
CA GLU A 358 7.41 18.51 -30.71
C GLU A 358 8.77 17.82 -30.49
N ILE A 359 9.73 18.51 -29.87
CA ILE A 359 11.06 17.95 -29.57
C ILE A 359 11.18 17.70 -28.07
N ILE A 360 11.53 16.48 -27.68
CA ILE A 360 11.90 16.12 -26.31
C ILE A 360 13.41 15.91 -26.27
N VAL A 361 14.09 16.56 -25.31
CA VAL A 361 15.53 16.40 -25.11
C VAL A 361 15.78 15.81 -23.73
N ILE A 362 16.57 14.74 -23.71
CA ILE A 362 17.03 14.04 -22.52
C ILE A 362 18.56 14.01 -22.58
N ASP A 363 19.22 14.94 -21.88
CA ASP A 363 20.67 15.11 -21.96
C ASP A 363 21.40 14.66 -20.68
N TRP A 364 21.97 13.46 -20.71
CA TRP A 364 22.58 12.78 -19.56
C TRP A 364 24.02 12.32 -19.82
N PRO A 365 24.93 13.22 -20.23
CA PRO A 365 26.23 12.85 -20.79
C PRO A 365 27.13 12.07 -19.81
N SER A 366 26.87 12.14 -18.50
CA SER A 366 27.65 11.48 -17.46
C SER A 366 27.05 10.17 -16.93
N ILE A 367 25.84 9.80 -17.34
CA ILE A 367 25.13 8.64 -16.78
C ILE A 367 25.34 7.39 -17.65
N CYS A 368 25.65 6.28 -16.97
CA CYS A 368 25.70 4.95 -17.55
C CYS A 368 24.46 4.14 -17.14
N LEU A 369 23.54 3.91 -18.06
CA LEU A 369 22.35 3.12 -17.80
C LEU A 369 22.61 1.63 -18.06
N GLU A 370 22.24 0.79 -17.09
CA GLU A 370 22.14 -0.66 -17.31
C GLU A 370 20.86 -0.98 -18.09
N THR A 371 19.79 -0.20 -17.92
CA THR A 371 18.53 -0.40 -18.64
C THR A 371 17.84 0.93 -18.93
N LEU A 372 17.46 1.13 -20.19
CA LEU A 372 16.50 2.14 -20.63
C LEU A 372 15.37 1.41 -21.35
N ASP A 373 14.17 1.47 -20.79
CA ASP A 373 12.97 0.82 -21.35
C ASP A 373 11.88 1.87 -21.57
N ILE A 374 11.55 2.12 -22.83
CA ILE A 374 10.57 3.12 -23.25
C ILE A 374 9.44 2.40 -23.98
N TYR A 375 8.28 2.31 -23.37
CA TYR A 375 7.09 1.82 -24.07
C TYR A 375 6.42 2.94 -24.86
N ASN A 376 6.22 4.10 -24.24
CA ASN A 376 5.62 5.26 -24.89
C ASN A 376 6.09 6.56 -24.24
N LEU A 377 6.69 7.44 -25.05
CA LEU A 377 7.17 8.77 -24.68
C LEU A 377 6.85 9.73 -25.82
N GLN A 378 5.97 10.69 -25.57
CA GLN A 378 5.47 11.60 -26.59
C GLN A 378 5.34 13.04 -26.05
N PRO A 379 5.35 14.05 -26.92
CA PRO A 379 5.07 15.41 -26.51
C PRO A 379 3.62 15.61 -26.04
N LEU A 380 3.41 16.43 -25.02
CA LEU A 380 2.08 16.69 -24.42
C LEU A 380 1.08 17.34 -25.38
N HIS A 381 1.57 18.11 -26.34
CA HIS A 381 0.76 18.89 -27.30
C HIS A 381 0.98 18.44 -28.75
N GLY A 382 1.33 17.17 -28.98
CA GLY A 382 1.38 16.60 -30.33
C GLY A 382 -0.02 16.64 -30.97
N ASN A 383 -0.13 17.26 -32.14
CA ASN A 383 -1.40 17.54 -32.81
C ASN A 383 -2.15 16.33 -33.40
N ASP A 384 -1.66 15.11 -33.23
CA ASP A 384 -2.35 13.88 -33.63
C ASP A 384 -1.76 12.70 -32.85
N GLU A 385 -2.61 11.85 -32.28
CA GLU A 385 -2.20 10.62 -31.58
C GLU A 385 -1.55 9.58 -32.53
N ASP A 386 -1.59 9.85 -33.85
CA ASP A 386 -1.18 8.95 -34.92
C ASP A 386 0.15 9.33 -35.62
N LYS A 387 0.93 10.25 -35.06
CA LYS A 387 2.18 10.73 -35.67
C LYS A 387 3.36 9.77 -35.43
N GLU A 388 4.08 9.43 -36.51
CA GLU A 388 5.37 8.72 -36.44
C GLU A 388 6.39 9.54 -35.63
N GLY A 389 7.10 8.84 -34.74
CA GLY A 389 8.09 9.43 -33.84
C GLY A 389 9.50 9.01 -34.21
N MET A 390 10.46 9.92 -34.08
CA MET A 390 11.88 9.63 -34.29
C MET A 390 12.64 9.68 -32.96
N PHE A 391 13.20 8.55 -32.53
CA PHE A 391 14.07 8.45 -31.36
C PHE A 391 15.53 8.45 -31.81
N ILE A 392 16.28 9.41 -31.30
CA ILE A 392 17.67 9.67 -31.66
C ILE A 392 18.50 9.46 -30.40
N ILE A 393 19.18 8.32 -30.35
CA ILE A 393 19.99 7.94 -29.19
C ILE A 393 21.44 8.19 -29.50
N THR A 394 22.08 9.03 -28.69
CA THR A 394 23.50 9.35 -28.77
C THR A 394 24.17 8.79 -27.53
N THR A 395 25.13 7.89 -27.75
CA THR A 395 26.04 7.37 -26.72
C THR A 395 27.44 7.91 -26.98
N SER A 396 28.37 7.69 -26.05
CA SER A 396 29.79 8.02 -26.27
C SER A 396 30.42 7.29 -27.48
N GLN A 397 29.85 6.16 -27.91
CA GLN A 397 30.39 5.35 -29.00
C GLN A 397 29.71 5.61 -30.34
N LYS A 398 28.38 5.75 -30.33
CA LYS A 398 27.60 5.88 -31.56
C LYS A 398 26.31 6.67 -31.37
N ARG A 399 25.81 7.18 -32.50
CA ARG A 399 24.45 7.66 -32.64
C ARG A 399 23.59 6.58 -33.29
N SER A 400 22.30 6.52 -32.97
CA SER A 400 21.36 5.53 -33.48
C SER A 400 19.99 6.15 -33.63
N TYR A 401 19.25 5.68 -34.64
CA TYR A 401 17.98 6.26 -35.05
C TYR A 401 16.91 5.18 -35.09
N PHE A 402 15.77 5.45 -34.47
CA PHE A 402 14.64 4.54 -34.38
C PHE A 402 13.37 5.26 -34.77
N GLU A 403 12.63 4.71 -35.71
CA GLU A 403 11.35 5.22 -36.16
C GLU A 403 10.25 4.38 -35.52
N THR A 404 9.36 5.04 -34.79
CA THR A 404 8.19 4.44 -34.16
C THR A 404 6.96 4.72 -35.00
N ASP A 405 6.26 3.66 -35.37
CA ASP A 405 4.97 3.70 -36.06
C ASP A 405 3.87 3.24 -35.07
N VAL A 406 2.65 3.72 -35.27
CA VAL A 406 1.45 3.40 -34.50
C VAL A 406 0.97 1.97 -34.82
N ILE A 407 1.26 1.48 -36.03
CA ILE A 407 0.68 0.24 -36.58
C ILE A 407 1.74 -0.87 -36.77
N VAL A 408 3.00 -0.50 -37.01
CA VAL A 408 4.06 -1.43 -37.49
C VAL A 408 5.20 -1.54 -36.45
N PRO A 409 5.87 -2.70 -36.31
CA PRO A 409 7.05 -2.83 -35.45
C PRO A 409 8.14 -1.80 -35.78
N ILE A 410 8.84 -1.33 -34.74
CA ILE A 410 9.92 -0.34 -34.81
C ILE A 410 10.99 -0.72 -35.82
N HIS A 411 11.40 0.25 -36.64
CA HIS A 411 12.51 0.09 -37.58
C HIS A 411 13.77 0.76 -37.03
N TYR A 412 14.86 -0.01 -36.92
CA TYR A 412 16.20 0.55 -36.78
C TYR A 412 16.60 1.16 -38.12
N ILE A 413 16.93 2.46 -38.13
CA ILE A 413 17.38 3.14 -39.33
C ILE A 413 18.92 3.17 -39.33
N TYR A 414 19.53 2.68 -40.40
CA TYR A 414 20.97 2.80 -40.61
C TYR A 414 21.34 4.27 -40.83
N ASP A 415 22.45 4.71 -40.26
CA ASP A 415 22.91 6.11 -40.31
C ASP A 415 22.95 6.67 -41.75
N GLU A 416 23.29 5.83 -42.73
CA GLU A 416 23.36 6.17 -44.17
C GLU A 416 21.99 6.56 -44.78
N MET A 417 20.88 6.17 -44.14
CA MET A 417 19.51 6.40 -44.60
C MET A 417 18.86 7.62 -43.93
N ILE A 418 19.57 8.31 -43.04
CA ILE A 418 19.07 9.51 -42.36
C ILE A 418 19.39 10.76 -43.18
N THR A 419 18.36 11.46 -43.61
CA THR A 419 18.44 12.78 -44.25
C THR A 419 17.82 13.86 -43.36
N GLU A 420 18.18 15.13 -43.56
CA GLU A 420 17.54 16.25 -42.87
C GLU A 420 16.03 16.31 -43.16
N GLU A 421 15.62 15.98 -44.39
CA GLU A 421 14.21 15.86 -44.78
C GLU A 421 13.49 14.79 -43.95
N LYS A 422 14.07 13.59 -43.80
CA LYS A 422 13.47 12.52 -42.98
C LYS A 422 13.35 12.89 -41.50
N LEU A 423 14.31 13.66 -40.98
CA LEU A 423 14.21 14.19 -39.61
C LEU A 423 13.09 15.23 -39.50
N GLN A 424 12.96 16.12 -40.48
CA GLN A 424 11.93 17.17 -40.49
C GLN A 424 10.51 16.62 -40.72
N ASP A 425 10.37 15.51 -41.44
CA ASP A 425 9.09 14.85 -41.71
C ASP A 425 8.54 14.08 -40.49
N ALA A 426 9.38 13.78 -39.50
CA ALA A 426 8.95 13.09 -38.29
C ALA A 426 7.96 13.96 -37.50
N GLY A 427 6.85 13.35 -37.07
CA GLY A 427 5.79 14.08 -36.38
C GLY A 427 6.18 14.55 -34.97
N PHE A 428 7.17 13.90 -34.35
CA PHE A 428 7.90 14.39 -33.19
C PHE A 428 9.29 13.76 -33.09
N GLN A 429 10.17 14.36 -32.30
CA GLN A 429 11.54 13.87 -32.12
C GLN A 429 11.89 13.74 -30.63
N VAL A 430 12.57 12.65 -30.28
CA VAL A 430 13.10 12.41 -28.93
C VAL A 430 14.60 12.22 -29.02
N TYR A 431 15.35 13.18 -28.48
CA TYR A 431 16.80 13.11 -28.38
C TYR A 431 17.19 12.59 -27.01
N ILE A 432 17.96 11.49 -26.97
CA ILE A 432 18.48 10.91 -25.73
C ILE A 432 20.00 10.85 -25.84
N ASN A 433 20.69 11.66 -25.04
CA ASN A 433 22.15 11.65 -24.95
C ASN A 433 22.57 11.03 -23.61
N CYS A 434 23.50 10.09 -23.64
CA CYS A 434 24.00 9.42 -22.44
C CYS A 434 25.41 8.88 -22.63
N GLN A 435 26.11 8.52 -21.54
CA GLN A 435 27.45 7.94 -21.68
C GLN A 435 27.40 6.55 -22.33
N SER A 436 26.52 5.68 -21.85
CA SER A 436 26.32 4.31 -22.35
C SER A 436 24.97 3.73 -21.92
N ILE A 437 24.39 2.84 -22.73
CA ILE A 437 23.18 2.07 -22.39
C ILE A 437 23.44 0.59 -22.70
N GLN A 438 23.46 -0.26 -21.67
CA GLN A 438 23.71 -1.69 -21.85
C GLN A 438 22.52 -2.43 -22.46
N ARG A 439 21.29 -2.08 -22.04
CA ARG A 439 20.05 -2.68 -22.53
C ARG A 439 19.07 -1.58 -22.88
N PHE A 440 18.79 -1.45 -24.17
CA PHE A 440 17.79 -0.51 -24.67
C PHE A 440 16.57 -1.26 -25.18
N ARG A 441 15.38 -0.86 -24.72
CA ARG A 441 14.10 -1.35 -25.20
C ARG A 441 13.21 -0.19 -25.60
N LEU A 442 12.57 -0.33 -26.77
CA LEU A 442 11.58 0.60 -27.28
C LEU A 442 10.35 -0.22 -27.72
N GLN A 443 9.15 0.15 -27.26
CA GLN A 443 7.86 -0.56 -27.48
C GLN A 443 7.96 -2.10 -27.39
N ASN A 444 8.61 -2.61 -26.33
CA ASN A 444 8.86 -4.03 -26.07
C ASN A 444 9.86 -4.74 -27.00
N VAL A 445 10.56 -4.03 -27.88
CA VAL A 445 11.64 -4.57 -28.73
C VAL A 445 13.00 -4.20 -28.12
N GLU A 446 13.90 -5.18 -27.95
CA GLU A 446 15.24 -4.99 -27.39
C GLU A 446 16.28 -4.77 -28.50
N PHE A 447 17.09 -3.72 -28.36
CA PHE A 447 18.10 -3.32 -29.32
C PHE A 447 19.49 -3.32 -28.69
N LYS A 448 20.51 -3.65 -29.49
CA LYS A 448 21.91 -3.57 -29.09
C LYS A 448 22.50 -2.23 -29.57
N LEU A 449 22.75 -1.32 -28.62
CA LEU A 449 23.34 -0.02 -28.88
C LEU A 449 24.86 -0.07 -28.92
N ASP A 450 25.51 -0.95 -28.18
CA ASP A 450 26.96 -1.10 -28.28
C ASP A 450 27.25 -2.46 -28.95
N SER A 451 27.87 -2.44 -30.14
CA SER A 451 28.39 -3.64 -30.78
C SER A 451 29.73 -3.99 -30.13
N GLU A 452 29.90 -5.22 -29.67
CA GLU A 452 31.25 -5.76 -29.37
C GLU A 452 32.19 -5.65 -30.58
#